data_AF-A0A3R8TXS6-F1
#
_entry.id   AF-A0A3R8TXS6-F1
#
_cell.length_a   1.000
_cell.length_b   1.000
_cell.length_c   1.000
_cell.angle_alpha   90.00
_cell.angle_beta   90.00
_cell.angle_gamma   90.00
#
_symmetry.space_group_name_H-M   'P 1'
#
loop_
_entity.id
_entity.type
_entity.pdbx_description
1 polymer ?
#
loop_
_entity_poly.entity_id
_entity_poly.type
_entity_poly.pdbx_seq_one_letter_code
_entity_poly.pdbx_strand_id
1 'polypeptide(L)'
;MSLILPVHFIFDDPEGYFGYVYAYLGWMTFPYLDFFCWLGNITLLFSWIFYRKNVGFYISILTLVLMSFYGINHLTRLDILQVYEYDLPLFGYWIWLFSSIFVLIHHYKKYKLKSQTL
;
A
#
# COMPACT_ATOMS: atom_id res chain seq x y z
N MET A 1 3.34 4.57 19.53
CA MET A 1 4.04 3.27 19.62
C MET A 1 5.00 3.21 18.45
N SER A 2 6.29 3.45 18.70
CA SER A 2 7.34 3.47 17.68
C SER A 2 7.77 2.04 17.40
N LEU A 3 7.30 1.45 16.30
CA LEU A 3 7.83 0.19 15.79
C LEU A 3 8.42 0.42 14.41
N ILE A 4 9.75 0.44 14.37
CA ILE A 4 10.60 0.04 13.24
C ILE A 4 10.27 0.80 11.94
N LEU A 5 10.75 2.04 11.84
CA LEU A 5 11.05 2.60 10.52
C LEU A 5 12.27 1.83 9.99
N PRO A 6 12.17 1.09 8.88
CA PRO A 6 13.35 0.51 8.26
C PRO A 6 14.10 1.65 7.58
N VAL A 7 15.06 2.23 8.32
CA VAL A 7 16.12 3.15 7.86
C VAL A 7 17.05 2.47 6.83
N HIS A 8 16.61 1.38 6.19
CA HIS A 8 17.38 0.52 5.31
C HIS A 8 16.79 0.36 3.90
N PHE A 9 15.68 1.04 3.57
CA PHE A 9 15.24 1.10 2.18
C PHE A 9 16.05 2.16 1.43
N ILE A 10 17.04 1.70 0.68
CA ILE A 10 17.68 2.48 -0.38
C ILE A 10 16.75 2.39 -1.58
N PHE A 11 16.16 3.53 -1.97
CA PHE A 11 15.30 3.62 -3.15
C PHE A 11 16.14 4.10 -4.33
N ASP A 12 16.25 3.26 -5.34
CA ASP A 12 17.01 3.57 -6.57
C ASP A 12 16.14 4.33 -7.60
N ASP A 13 14.83 4.44 -7.34
CA ASP A 13 13.85 5.05 -8.23
C ASP A 13 12.81 5.91 -7.49
N PRO A 14 12.26 6.95 -8.15
CA PRO A 14 11.27 7.84 -7.54
C PRO A 14 9.99 7.13 -7.12
N GLU A 15 9.57 6.08 -7.84
CA GLU A 15 8.31 5.38 -7.55
C GLU A 15 8.37 4.61 -6.22
N GLY A 16 9.49 3.94 -5.95
CA GLY A 16 9.74 3.31 -4.65
C GLY A 16 9.72 4.33 -3.50
N TYR A 17 10.37 5.48 -3.70
CA TYR A 17 10.40 6.57 -2.71
C TYR A 17 9.01 7.17 -2.46
N PHE A 18 8.26 7.50 -3.52
CA PHE A 18 6.91 8.05 -3.39
C PHE A 18 5.96 7.05 -2.75
N GLY A 19 6.02 5.77 -3.12
CA GLY A 19 5.26 4.73 -2.44
C GLY A 19 5.52 4.75 -0.94
N TYR A 20 6.78 4.81 -0.52
CA TYR A 20 7.14 4.82 0.89
C TYR A 20 6.61 6.04 1.65
N VAL A 21 6.81 7.25 1.09
CA VAL A 21 6.32 8.49 1.71
C VAL A 21 4.80 8.47 1.83
N TYR A 22 4.10 8.01 0.80
CA TYR A 22 2.64 7.95 0.80
C TYR A 22 2.11 6.91 1.79
N ALA A 23 2.79 5.78 2.01
CA ALA A 23 2.38 4.85 3.06
C ALA A 23 2.52 5.46 4.45
N TYR A 24 3.62 6.19 4.69
CA TYR A 24 3.85 6.84 5.97
C TYR A 24 2.80 7.91 6.26
N LEU A 25 2.54 8.78 5.28
CA LEU A 25 1.51 9.80 5.39
C LEU A 25 0.11 9.18 5.53
N GLY A 26 -0.20 8.14 4.74
CA GLY A 26 -1.45 7.40 4.85
C GLY A 26 -1.63 6.77 6.23
N TRP A 27 -0.59 6.16 6.79
CA TRP A 27 -0.64 5.60 8.14
C TRP A 27 -0.94 6.65 9.21
N MET A 28 -0.33 7.83 9.11
CA MET A 28 -0.56 8.93 10.06
C MET A 28 -1.99 9.47 10.03
N THR A 29 -2.72 9.25 8.93
CA THR A 29 -4.09 9.75 8.78
C THR A 29 -5.16 8.83 9.35
N PHE A 30 -4.83 7.59 9.73
CA PHE A 30 -5.78 6.67 10.36
C PHE A 30 -5.66 6.73 11.89
N PRO A 31 -6.67 7.26 12.61
CA PRO A 31 -6.67 7.29 14.07
C PRO A 31 -6.84 5.88 14.67
N TYR A 32 -7.53 4.99 13.95
CA TYR A 32 -7.74 3.59 14.31
C TYR A 32 -7.43 2.67 13.13
N LEU A 33 -6.84 1.51 13.41
CA LEU A 33 -6.48 0.51 12.41
C LEU A 33 -7.48 -0.64 12.45
N ASP A 34 -8.49 -0.58 11.58
CA ASP A 34 -9.37 -1.72 11.33
C ASP A 34 -8.58 -2.88 10.71
N PHE A 35 -9.09 -4.10 10.84
CA PHE A 35 -8.42 -5.32 10.36
C PHE A 35 -7.96 -5.21 8.90
N PHE A 36 -8.79 -4.64 8.02
CA PHE A 36 -8.45 -4.47 6.60
C PHE A 36 -7.39 -3.40 6.35
N CYS A 37 -7.39 -2.32 7.13
CA CYS A 37 -6.32 -1.32 7.08
C CYS A 37 -5.00 -1.94 7.54
N TRP A 38 -5.01 -2.69 8.66
CA TRP A 38 -3.86 -3.43 9.15
C TRP A 38 -3.34 -4.45 8.12
N LEU A 39 -4.23 -5.26 7.53
CA LEU A 39 -3.87 -6.26 6.52
C LEU A 39 -3.31 -5.62 5.24
N GLY A 40 -3.91 -4.51 4.79
CA GLY A 40 -3.41 -3.73 3.66
C GLY A 40 -1.99 -3.19 3.91
N ASN A 41 -1.71 -2.70 5.12
CA ASN A 41 -0.38 -2.23 5.47
C ASN A 41 0.66 -3.35 5.56
N ILE A 42 0.29 -4.52 6.09
CA ILE A 42 1.16 -5.70 6.11
C ILE A 42 1.50 -6.17 4.71
N THR A 43 0.49 -6.30 3.85
CA THR A 43 0.70 -6.71 2.45
C THR A 43 1.55 -5.69 1.71
N LEU A 44 1.32 -4.40 1.92
CA LEU A 44 2.17 -3.33 1.37
C LEU A 44 3.63 -3.47 1.80
N LEU A 45 3.89 -3.65 3.11
CA LEU A 45 5.24 -3.83 3.63
C LEU A 45 5.91 -5.07 3.05
N PHE A 46 5.20 -6.19 2.97
CA PHE A 46 5.73 -7.41 2.36
C PHE A 46 6.05 -7.22 0.87
N SER A 47 5.26 -6.42 0.15
CA SER A 47 5.54 -6.11 -1.25
C SER A 47 6.89 -5.39 -1.42
N TRP A 48 7.29 -4.57 -0.44
CA TRP A 48 8.62 -3.94 -0.38
C TRP A 48 9.70 -4.87 0.11
N ILE A 49 9.47 -5.68 1.15
CA ILE A 49 10.48 -6.65 1.61
C ILE A 49 10.88 -7.59 0.47
N PHE A 50 9.89 -8.00 -0.33
CA PHE A 50 10.09 -8.85 -1.49
C PHE A 50 10.23 -8.08 -2.81
N TYR A 51 10.64 -6.79 -2.78
CA TYR A 51 10.82 -5.97 -4.00
C TYR A 51 11.74 -6.64 -5.03
N ARG A 52 12.72 -7.43 -4.56
CA ARG A 52 13.66 -8.16 -5.42
C ARG A 52 13.07 -9.34 -6.17
N LYS A 53 11.98 -9.93 -5.65
CA LYS A 53 11.41 -11.21 -6.11
C LYS A 53 10.10 -11.00 -6.83
N ASN A 54 9.74 -11.98 -7.66
CA ASN A 54 8.47 -11.95 -8.38
C ASN A 54 7.24 -11.94 -7.45
N VAL A 55 7.39 -12.56 -6.28
CA VAL A 55 6.36 -12.58 -5.25
C VAL A 55 5.93 -11.16 -4.84
N GLY A 56 6.84 -10.18 -4.85
CA GLY A 56 6.52 -8.80 -4.49
C GLY A 56 5.48 -8.14 -5.39
N PHE A 57 5.47 -8.45 -6.70
CA PHE A 57 4.46 -7.94 -7.63
C PHE A 57 3.06 -8.48 -7.32
N TYR A 58 2.93 -9.80 -7.11
CA TYR A 58 1.65 -10.39 -6.74
C TYR A 58 1.13 -9.85 -5.40
N ILE A 59 2.03 -9.64 -4.43
CA ILE A 59 1.66 -9.03 -3.15
C ILE A 59 1.23 -7.57 -3.36
N SER A 60 1.88 -6.80 -4.24
CA SER A 60 1.47 -5.42 -4.54
C SER A 60 0.08 -5.35 -5.19
N ILE A 61 -0.27 -6.31 -6.05
CA ILE A 61 -1.63 -6.43 -6.59
C ILE A 61 -2.63 -6.74 -5.47
N LEU A 62 -2.34 -7.72 -4.62
CA LEU A 62 -3.19 -8.06 -3.48
C LEU A 62 -3.40 -6.85 -2.56
N THR A 63 -2.34 -6.09 -2.31
CA THR A 63 -2.38 -4.85 -1.53
C THR A 63 -3.35 -3.86 -2.15
N LEU A 64 -3.21 -3.57 -3.44
CA LEU A 64 -4.10 -2.65 -4.16
C LEU A 64 -5.56 -3.10 -4.11
N VAL A 65 -5.81 -4.41 -4.25
CA VAL A 65 -7.17 -4.99 -4.16
C VAL A 65 -7.76 -4.79 -2.76
N LEU A 66 -7.00 -5.09 -1.71
CA LEU A 66 -7.45 -4.91 -0.32
C LEU A 66 -7.76 -3.44 -0.01
N MET A 67 -6.87 -2.52 -0.40
CA MET A 67 -7.06 -1.08 -0.21
C MET A 67 -8.25 -0.56 -1.04
N SER A 68 -8.43 -1.03 -2.27
CA SER A 68 -9.59 -0.66 -3.10
C SER A 68 -10.89 -1.19 -2.50
N PHE A 69 -10.91 -2.42 -2.00
CA PHE A 69 -12.08 -3.01 -1.35
C PHE A 69 -12.48 -2.26 -0.08
N TYR A 70 -11.49 -1.84 0.73
CA TYR A 70 -11.72 -0.95 1.87
C TYR A 70 -12.40 0.36 1.45
N GLY A 71 -11.87 1.02 0.41
CA GLY A 71 -12.46 2.26 -0.11
C GLY A 71 -13.86 2.08 -0.68
N ILE A 72 -14.11 1.00 -1.42
CA ILE A 72 -15.45 0.69 -1.94
C ILE A 72 -16.42 0.49 -0.79
N ASN A 73 -16.07 -0.34 0.21
CA ASN A 73 -16.92 -0.57 1.38
C ASN A 73 -17.21 0.75 2.12
N HIS A 74 -16.20 1.60 2.28
CA HIS A 74 -16.32 2.90 2.94
C HIS A 74 -17.22 3.87 2.14
N LEU A 75 -17.05 3.99 0.82
CA LEU A 75 -17.84 4.87 -0.05
C LEU A 75 -19.30 4.44 -0.19
N THR A 76 -19.53 3.13 -0.24
CA THR A 76 -20.87 2.55 -0.43
C THR A 76 -21.61 2.30 0.88
N ARG A 77 -20.94 2.48 2.03
CA ARG A 77 -21.48 2.19 3.37
C ARG A 77 -22.10 0.80 3.47
N LEU A 78 -21.49 -0.19 2.80
CA LEU A 78 -22.02 -1.55 2.68
C LEU A 78 -21.98 -2.33 4.01
N ASP A 79 -21.26 -1.84 5.03
CA ASP A 79 -21.12 -2.46 6.35
C ASP A 79 -20.63 -3.91 6.38
N ILE A 80 -19.96 -4.32 5.31
CA ILE A 80 -19.40 -5.67 5.18
C ILE A 80 -18.13 -5.82 6.02
N LEU A 81 -17.33 -4.74 6.14
CA LEU A 81 -16.02 -4.77 6.78
C LEU A 81 -16.00 -4.22 8.21
N GLN A 82 -17.16 -3.88 8.78
CA GLN A 82 -17.26 -3.24 10.11
C GLN A 82 -16.31 -2.05 10.25
N VAL A 83 -16.30 -1.17 9.25
CA VAL A 83 -15.46 0.05 9.28
C VAL A 83 -15.97 0.93 10.40
N TYR A 84 -15.13 1.19 11.40
CA TYR A 84 -15.55 1.90 12.61
C TYR A 84 -15.93 3.36 12.34
N GLU A 85 -15.41 3.96 11.26
CA GLU A 85 -15.57 5.39 11.00
C GLU A 85 -15.89 5.67 9.53
N TYR A 86 -17.15 5.46 9.12
CA TYR A 86 -17.68 5.89 7.81
C TYR A 86 -17.68 7.41 7.57
N ASP A 87 -17.34 8.18 8.59
CA ASP A 87 -17.39 9.65 8.58
C ASP A 87 -15.99 10.29 8.62
N LEU A 88 -14.91 9.49 8.64
CA LEU A 88 -13.56 10.02 8.50
C LEU A 88 -13.33 10.64 7.10
N PRO A 89 -12.51 11.70 7.01
CA PRO A 89 -12.15 12.27 5.72
C PRO A 89 -11.33 11.27 4.90
N LEU A 90 -11.84 10.94 3.71
CA LEU A 90 -11.21 10.03 2.73
C LEU A 90 -9.82 10.49 2.24
N PHE A 91 -9.37 11.69 2.57
CA PHE A 91 -8.07 12.21 2.16
C PHE A 91 -6.92 11.27 2.56
N GLY A 92 -6.95 10.77 3.80
CA GLY A 92 -5.96 9.81 4.29
C GLY A 92 -5.99 8.49 3.54
N TYR A 93 -7.20 8.00 3.26
CA TYR A 93 -7.42 6.83 2.43
C TYR A 93 -6.82 6.99 1.02
N TRP A 94 -7.00 8.13 0.37
CA TRP A 94 -6.43 8.35 -0.96
C TRP A 94 -4.91 8.32 -0.96
N ILE A 95 -4.28 8.97 0.01
CA ILE A 95 -2.82 8.92 0.19
C ILE A 95 -2.35 7.47 0.39
N TRP A 96 -3.06 6.73 1.22
CA TRP A 96 -2.77 5.32 1.48
C TRP A 96 -2.93 4.44 0.23
N LEU A 97 -4.00 4.63 -0.54
CA LEU A 97 -4.23 3.92 -1.80
C LEU A 97 -3.13 4.24 -2.82
N PHE A 98 -2.75 5.51 -2.97
CA PHE A 98 -1.70 5.93 -3.90
C PHE A 98 -0.36 5.28 -3.60
N SER A 99 -0.05 5.01 -2.33
CA SER A 99 1.13 4.22 -1.97
C SER A 99 1.16 2.89 -2.72
N SER A 100 0.07 2.10 -2.64
CA SER A 100 0.02 0.80 -3.31
C SER A 100 0.16 0.88 -4.83
N ILE A 101 -0.35 1.97 -5.43
CA ILE A 101 -0.23 2.24 -6.87
C ILE A 101 1.22 2.49 -7.26
N PHE A 102 1.94 3.35 -6.53
CA PHE A 102 3.36 3.61 -6.81
C PHE A 102 4.22 2.36 -6.67
N VAL A 103 3.96 1.53 -5.66
CA VAL A 103 4.67 0.26 -5.47
C VAL A 103 4.39 -0.72 -6.60
N LEU A 104 3.14 -0.81 -7.06
CA LEU A 104 2.78 -1.63 -8.21
C LEU A 104 3.48 -1.15 -9.50
N ILE A 105 3.57 0.16 -9.72
CA ILE A 105 4.28 0.75 -10.86
C ILE A 105 5.78 0.42 -10.80
N HIS A 106 6.41 0.56 -9.63
CA HIS A 106 7.81 0.18 -9.41
C HIS A 106 8.06 -1.28 -9.83
N HIS A 107 7.24 -2.20 -9.33
CA HIS A 107 7.34 -3.61 -9.70
C HIS A 107 7.11 -3.83 -11.19
N TYR A 108 6.08 -3.21 -11.77
CA TYR A 108 5.76 -3.35 -13.19
C TYR A 108 6.92 -2.91 -14.09
N LYS A 109 7.52 -1.73 -13.83
CA LYS A 109 8.66 -1.22 -14.59
C LYS A 109 9.85 -2.18 -14.52
N LYS A 110 10.15 -2.68 -13.32
CA LYS A 110 11.22 -3.63 -13.10
C LYS A 110 11.01 -4.95 -13.87
N TYR A 111 9.80 -5.47 -13.86
CA TYR A 111 9.46 -6.68 -14.60
C TYR A 111 9.56 -6.51 -16.11
N LYS A 112 9.07 -5.36 -16.62
CA LYS A 112 9.19 -5.01 -18.04
C LYS A 112 10.66 -4.95 -18.48
N LEU A 113 11.52 -4.32 -17.69
CA LEU A 113 12.97 -4.27 -17.95
C LEU A 113 13.59 -5.67 -18.01
N LYS A 114 13.27 -6.54 -17.04
CA LYS A 114 13.78 -7.92 -17.02
C LYS A 114 13.34 -8.74 -18.24
N SER A 115 12.13 -8.51 -18.75
CA SER A 115 11.60 -9.16 -19.96
C SER A 115 12.25 -8.67 -21.26
N GLN A 116 12.85 -7.47 -21.28
CA GLN A 116 13.52 -6.92 -22.46
C GLN A 116 14.99 -7.33 -22.57
N THR A 117 15.58 -7.79 -21.46
CA THR A 117 16.97 -8.26 -21.37
C THR A 117 17.14 -9.77 -21.54
N LEU A 118 16.03 -10.51 -21.74
CA LEU A 118 15.98 -11.95 -22.00
C LEU A 118 15.75 -12.18 -23.49
#